data_AF-A0AAE8QKK7-F1
#
_entry.id   AF-A0AAE8QKK7-F1
#
_cell.length_a   1.000
_cell.length_b   1.000
_cell.length_c   1.000
_cell.angle_alpha   90.00
_cell.angle_beta   90.00
_cell.angle_gamma   90.00
#
_symmetry.space_group_name_H-M   'P 1'
#
loop_
_entity.id
_entity.type
_entity.pdbx_description
1 polymer ?
#
loop_
_entity_poly.entity_id
_entity_poly.type
_entity_poly.pdbx_seq_one_letter_code
_entity_poly.pdbx_strand_id
1 'polypeptide(L)'
;MSLVVSNKYELIYWRDRIWKIGPDGKLIPQRDENNQIIYNPLTGQPEYEYLESGTRVNAKRLNHMDDGIFAAHDYIVELKATIRRMQIQMELDGRVPGNSGTFSDTLDGSSNKISLDKALTDIIEPVAVGTTTLKVASVDGFTPFTQVTIFDDTNTEDVLITAIDASTKTITVQALAFSYKKGAKVARSNVAIDTVNAEMGVGDWQTYNVELVEVV
;
A
#
# COMPACT_ATOMS: atom_id res chain seq x y z
N MET A 1 36.31 -5.18 4.66
CA MET A 1 35.49 -6.22 5.33
C MET A 1 34.12 -5.62 5.55
N SER A 2 33.12 -6.03 4.76
CA SER A 2 31.75 -5.54 4.91
C SER A 2 31.10 -6.34 6.04
N LEU A 3 30.78 -5.68 7.16
CA LEU A 3 29.96 -6.27 8.20
C LEU A 3 28.54 -6.39 7.64
N VAL A 4 28.17 -7.59 7.21
CA VAL A 4 26.76 -7.91 6.93
C VAL A 4 26.07 -8.07 8.29
N VAL A 5 25.57 -6.95 8.81
CA VAL A 5 24.72 -6.96 10.02
C VAL A 5 23.37 -7.51 9.61
N SER A 6 23.05 -8.72 10.05
CA SER A 6 21.69 -9.28 9.92
C SER A 6 20.73 -8.37 10.68
N ASN A 7 19.73 -7.81 9.98
CA ASN A 7 18.76 -6.89 10.57
C ASN A 7 17.58 -7.60 11.24
N LYS A 8 17.73 -8.89 11.54
CA LYS A 8 16.70 -9.72 12.18
C LYS A 8 16.84 -9.58 13.70
N TYR A 9 16.19 -8.56 14.25
CA TYR A 9 15.97 -8.50 15.68
C TYR A 9 14.69 -9.27 16.00
N GLU A 10 14.78 -10.26 16.89
CA GLU A 10 13.63 -11.02 17.36
C GLU A 10 13.42 -10.69 18.84
N LEU A 11 12.17 -10.46 19.21
CA LEU A 11 11.80 -10.16 20.58
C LEU A 11 12.06 -11.38 21.48
N ILE A 12 12.79 -11.17 22.57
CA ILE A 12 13.16 -12.20 23.54
C ILE A 12 12.31 -12.02 24.81
N TYR A 13 11.54 -13.05 25.14
CA TYR A 13 10.77 -13.07 26.38
C TYR A 13 11.57 -13.70 27.54
N TRP A 14 11.95 -12.86 28.49
CA TRP A 14 12.54 -13.25 29.76
C TRP A 14 11.47 -13.81 30.71
N ARG A 15 11.84 -14.86 31.45
CA ARG A 15 10.98 -15.52 32.45
C ARG A 15 11.57 -15.39 33.86
N ASP A 16 10.68 -15.31 34.84
CA ASP A 16 11.02 -15.38 36.26
C ASP A 16 11.27 -16.85 36.68
N ARG A 17 11.97 -17.07 37.80
CA ARG A 17 12.26 -18.41 38.32
C ARG A 17 10.97 -19.17 38.66
N ILE A 18 10.87 -20.42 38.22
CA ILE A 18 9.80 -21.34 38.60
C ILE A 18 10.28 -22.25 39.72
N TRP A 19 9.68 -22.11 40.90
CA TRP A 19 10.03 -22.91 42.07
C TRP A 19 9.37 -24.29 42.04
N LYS A 20 10.07 -25.30 42.55
CA LYS A 20 9.55 -26.66 42.67
C LYS A 20 8.71 -26.78 43.95
N ILE A 21 7.47 -27.26 43.79
CA ILE A 21 6.53 -27.49 44.89
C ILE A 21 6.55 -28.98 45.24
N GLY A 22 6.71 -29.30 46.52
CA GLY A 22 6.62 -30.66 47.04
C GLY A 22 5.17 -31.16 47.14
N PRO A 23 4.97 -32.47 47.43
CA PRO A 23 3.65 -33.08 47.55
C PRO A 23 2.71 -32.39 48.56
N ASP A 24 3.30 -31.70 49.55
CA ASP A 24 2.60 -30.98 50.62
C ASP A 24 2.21 -29.54 50.24
N GLY A 25 2.38 -29.13 48.98
CA GLY A 25 2.10 -27.77 48.52
C GLY A 25 3.12 -26.71 48.97
N LYS A 26 4.25 -27.12 49.55
CA LYS A 26 5.33 -26.24 50.04
C LYS A 26 6.55 -26.29 49.14
N LEU A 27 7.32 -25.18 49.09
CA LEU A 27 8.59 -25.11 48.37
C LEU A 27 9.64 -26.04 48.99
N ILE A 28 10.40 -26.73 48.16
CA ILE A 28 11.45 -27.67 48.60
C ILE A 28 12.74 -26.88 48.83
N PRO A 29 13.31 -26.81 50.04
CA PRO A 29 14.58 -26.12 50.28
C PRO A 29 15.75 -26.89 49.66
N GLN A 30 16.66 -26.18 49.00
CA GLN A 30 17.89 -26.70 48.44
C GLN A 30 18.84 -27.13 49.55
N ARG A 31 19.48 -28.29 49.37
CA ARG A 31 20.43 -28.86 50.33
C ARG A 31 21.82 -28.95 49.74
N ASP A 32 22.83 -28.76 50.60
CA ASP A 32 24.24 -28.96 50.25
C ASP A 32 24.63 -30.45 50.23
N GLU A 33 25.89 -30.74 49.91
CA GLU A 33 26.44 -32.11 49.87
C GLU A 33 26.40 -32.81 51.25
N ASN A 34 26.24 -32.05 52.34
CA ASN A 34 26.12 -32.54 53.71
C ASN A 34 24.66 -32.62 54.19
N ASN A 35 23.70 -32.46 53.27
CA ASN A 35 22.26 -32.53 53.51
C ASN A 35 21.72 -31.41 54.42
N GLN A 36 22.45 -30.30 54.58
CA GLN A 36 22.02 -29.11 55.29
C GLN A 36 21.32 -28.13 54.34
N ILE A 37 20.35 -27.38 54.85
CA ILE A 37 19.61 -26.38 54.07
C ILE A 37 20.56 -25.22 53.73
N ILE A 38 20.67 -24.87 52.45
CA ILE A 38 21.41 -23.70 52.01
C ILE A 38 20.57 -22.46 52.32
N TYR A 39 21.11 -21.55 53.11
CA TYR A 39 20.48 -20.27 53.41
C TYR A 39 21.08 -19.18 52.54
N ASN A 40 20.23 -18.32 51.98
CA ASN A 40 20.70 -17.15 51.27
C ASN A 40 21.35 -16.17 52.26
N PRO A 41 22.62 -15.78 52.07
CA PRO A 41 23.36 -14.97 53.02
C PRO A 41 22.82 -13.54 53.16
N LEU A 42 21.99 -13.07 52.23
CA LEU A 42 21.42 -11.72 52.22
C LEU A 42 20.04 -11.65 52.87
N THR A 43 19.24 -12.72 52.83
CA THR A 43 17.86 -12.72 53.33
C THR A 43 17.65 -13.62 54.54
N GLY A 44 18.60 -14.52 54.85
CA GLY A 44 18.47 -15.50 55.93
C GLY A 44 17.38 -16.56 55.68
N GLN A 45 16.81 -16.59 54.47
CA GLN A 45 15.79 -17.57 54.08
C GLN A 45 16.46 -18.78 53.39
N PRO A 46 15.87 -19.98 53.51
CA PRO A 46 16.28 -21.13 52.70
C PRO A 46 16.24 -20.79 51.22
N GLU A 47 17.29 -21.13 50.47
CA GLU A 47 17.17 -21.21 49.02
C GLU A 47 16.32 -22.43 48.67
N TYR A 48 15.42 -22.31 47.70
CA TYR A 48 14.52 -23.39 47.31
C TYR A 48 14.90 -23.95 45.93
N GLU A 49 14.63 -25.24 45.71
CA GLU A 49 14.79 -25.88 44.42
C GLU A 49 13.91 -25.20 43.37
N TYR A 50 14.48 -24.95 42.19
CA TYR A 50 13.79 -24.41 41.04
C TYR A 50 13.78 -25.43 39.90
N LEU A 51 12.66 -25.49 39.16
CA LEU A 51 12.52 -26.32 37.96
C LEU A 51 13.20 -25.67 36.75
N GLU A 52 13.22 -24.34 36.72
CA GLU A 52 13.84 -23.55 35.66
C GLU A 52 14.60 -22.37 36.29
N SER A 53 15.88 -22.24 35.94
CA SER A 53 16.69 -21.09 36.35
C SER A 53 16.23 -19.86 35.57
N GLY A 54 15.23 -19.16 36.08
CA GLY A 54 14.83 -17.85 35.56
C GLY A 54 15.92 -16.78 35.70
N THR A 55 15.64 -15.59 35.20
CA THR A 55 16.59 -14.48 35.19
C THR A 55 16.92 -13.96 36.60
N ARG A 56 18.15 -13.46 36.79
CA ARG A 56 18.61 -12.88 38.08
C ARG A 56 17.94 -11.53 38.40
N VAL A 57 17.35 -10.88 37.40
CA VAL A 57 16.67 -9.58 37.48
C VAL A 57 15.20 -9.78 37.13
N ASN A 58 14.31 -8.97 37.69
CA ASN A 58 12.86 -9.04 37.45
C ASN A 58 12.54 -9.07 35.94
N ALA A 59 11.95 -10.17 35.46
CA ALA A 59 11.67 -10.41 34.05
C ALA A 59 10.80 -9.32 33.43
N LYS A 60 9.87 -8.73 34.19
CA LYS A 60 9.02 -7.62 33.73
C LYS A 60 9.82 -6.41 33.26
N ARG A 61 10.92 -6.09 33.96
CA ARG A 61 11.77 -4.94 33.58
C ARG A 61 12.58 -5.25 32.33
N LEU A 62 13.09 -6.47 32.21
CA LEU A 62 13.87 -6.89 31.04
C LEU A 62 12.99 -6.99 29.78
N ASN A 63 11.78 -7.54 29.89
CA ASN A 63 10.82 -7.57 28.79
C ASN A 63 10.44 -6.17 28.33
N HIS A 64 10.17 -5.24 29.25
CA HIS A 64 9.89 -3.84 28.88
C HIS A 64 11.08 -3.15 28.19
N MET A 65 12.32 -3.48 28.58
CA MET A 65 13.51 -2.98 27.87
C MET A 65 13.61 -3.58 26.48
N ASP A 66 13.36 -4.88 26.33
CA ASP A 66 13.41 -5.60 25.06
C ASP A 66 12.33 -5.13 24.08
N ASP A 67 11.10 -4.93 24.57
CA ASP A 67 10.00 -4.32 23.83
C ASP A 67 10.38 -2.93 23.32
N GLY A 68 11.05 -2.13 24.17
CA GLY A 68 11.54 -0.81 23.80
C GLY A 68 12.63 -0.85 22.72
N ILE A 69 13.54 -1.82 22.79
CA ILE A 69 14.58 -2.03 21.77
C ILE A 69 13.95 -2.47 20.45
N PHE A 70 12.97 -3.39 20.50
CA PHE A 70 12.23 -3.85 19.32
C PHE A 70 11.50 -2.70 18.65
N ALA A 71 10.75 -1.90 19.40
CA ALA A 71 10.04 -0.74 18.86
C ALA A 71 11.00 0.32 18.26
N ALA A 72 12.15 0.55 18.89
CA ALA A 72 13.17 1.45 18.37
C ALA A 72 13.80 0.92 17.07
N HIS A 73 14.02 -0.39 16.98
CA HIS A 73 14.52 -1.05 15.77
C HIS A 73 13.56 -0.88 14.60
N ASP A 74 12.27 -1.19 14.80
CA ASP A 74 11.23 -1.01 13.78
C ASP A 74 11.16 0.45 13.31
N TYR A 75 11.19 1.41 14.24
CA TYR A 75 11.21 2.82 13.90
C TYR A 75 12.42 3.23 13.06
N ILE A 76 13.61 2.69 13.35
CA ILE A 76 14.83 2.95 12.56
C ILE A 76 14.71 2.36 11.16
N VAL A 77 14.11 1.18 11.02
CA VAL A 77 13.88 0.54 9.71
C VAL A 77 12.95 1.40 8.85
N GLU A 78 11.83 1.85 9.41
CA GLU A 78 10.89 2.75 8.74
C GLU A 78 11.54 4.09 8.36
N LEU A 79 12.33 4.67 9.27
CA LEU A 79 13.06 5.91 9.01
C LEU A 79 14.08 5.75 7.87
N LYS A 80 14.78 4.61 7.83
CA LYS A 80 15.75 4.31 6.75
C LYS A 80 15.05 4.19 5.39
N ALA A 81 13.87 3.57 5.34
CA ALA A 81 13.06 3.50 4.12
C ALA A 81 12.64 4.91 3.66
N THR A 82 12.20 5.75 4.60
CA THR A 82 11.82 7.15 4.34
C THR A 82 12.99 7.99 3.81
N ILE A 83 14.18 7.86 4.41
CA ILE A 83 15.39 8.53 3.93
C ILE A 83 15.74 8.09 2.52
N ARG A 84 15.67 6.79 2.23
CA ARG A 84 15.95 6.26 0.89
C ARG A 84 15.00 6.84 -0.14
N ARG A 85 13.71 6.98 0.18
CA ARG A 85 12.72 7.63 -0.68
C ARG A 85 13.07 9.08 -0.97
N MET A 86 13.45 9.86 0.05
CA MET A 86 13.88 11.25 -0.14
C MET A 86 15.12 11.36 -1.03
N GLN A 87 16.11 10.49 -0.83
CA GLN A 87 17.30 10.44 -1.69
C GLN A 87 16.96 10.16 -3.15
N ILE A 88 16.12 9.15 -3.41
CA ILE A 88 15.67 8.82 -4.77
C ILE A 88 14.97 10.03 -5.40
N GLN A 89 14.11 10.71 -4.63
CA GLN A 89 13.38 11.86 -5.14
C GLN A 89 14.32 13.03 -5.47
N MET A 90 15.33 13.29 -4.63
CA MET A 90 16.34 14.33 -4.88
C MET A 90 17.29 14.01 -6.05
N GLU A 91 17.65 12.75 -6.26
CA GLU A 91 18.52 12.36 -7.39
C GLU A 91 17.81 12.45 -8.75
N LEU A 92 16.49 12.27 -8.75
CA LEU A 92 15.70 12.29 -9.97
C LEU A 92 15.17 13.69 -10.31
N ASP A 93 14.85 14.49 -9.29
CA ASP A 93 14.42 15.87 -9.48
C ASP A 93 15.57 16.72 -10.06
N GLY A 94 15.36 17.27 -11.26
CA GLY A 94 16.38 18.05 -11.97
C GLY A 94 17.36 17.28 -12.86
N ARG A 95 17.19 15.95 -13.05
CA ARG A 95 18.06 15.16 -13.95
C ARG A 95 17.93 15.56 -15.43
N VAL A 96 16.80 16.16 -15.82
CA VAL A 96 16.57 16.69 -17.18
C VAL A 96 16.05 18.12 -17.06
N PRO A 97 16.71 19.12 -17.67
CA PRO A 97 16.22 20.50 -17.69
C PRO A 97 14.82 20.59 -18.31
N GLY A 98 13.89 21.23 -17.60
CA GLY A 98 12.50 21.41 -18.05
C GLY A 98 11.54 20.27 -17.71
N ASN A 99 12.00 19.20 -17.05
CA ASN A 99 11.12 18.14 -16.56
C ASN A 99 10.52 18.51 -15.19
N SER A 100 9.19 18.62 -15.11
CA SER A 100 8.45 18.89 -13.87
C SER A 100 7.91 17.63 -13.18
N GLY A 101 8.18 16.44 -13.75
CA GLY A 101 7.65 15.16 -13.26
C GLY A 101 8.74 14.10 -13.09
N THR A 102 8.87 13.55 -11.88
CA THR A 102 9.73 12.40 -11.62
C THR A 102 8.89 11.13 -11.45
N PHE A 103 9.21 10.08 -12.22
CA PHE A 103 8.68 8.74 -12.04
C PHE A 103 9.70 7.91 -11.24
N SER A 104 9.32 7.49 -10.02
CA SER A 104 10.13 6.57 -9.22
C SER A 104 9.23 5.61 -8.49
N ASP A 105 9.23 4.33 -8.86
CA ASP A 105 8.61 3.31 -8.02
C ASP A 105 9.59 2.94 -6.90
N THR A 106 9.19 3.18 -5.65
CA THR A 106 9.97 2.81 -4.47
C THR A 106 9.80 1.34 -4.07
N LEU A 107 8.99 0.56 -4.81
CA LEU A 107 8.69 -0.86 -4.58
C LEU A 107 8.14 -1.15 -3.17
N ASP A 108 7.60 -0.13 -2.51
CA ASP A 108 7.07 -0.14 -1.14
C ASP A 108 5.53 0.02 -1.11
N GLY A 109 4.88 -0.04 -2.27
CA GLY A 109 3.43 0.08 -2.42
C GLY A 109 2.87 1.49 -2.18
N SER A 110 3.73 2.50 -1.97
CA SER A 110 3.28 3.89 -1.82
C SER A 110 3.06 4.57 -3.17
N SER A 111 1.99 5.37 -3.30
CA SER A 111 1.72 6.06 -4.56
C SER A 111 2.66 7.26 -4.79
N ASN A 112 2.98 7.47 -6.07
CA ASN A 112 3.72 8.63 -6.55
C ASN A 112 2.81 9.86 -6.67
N LYS A 113 3.41 11.05 -6.79
CA LYS A 113 2.70 12.33 -7.00
C LYS A 113 1.87 12.39 -8.29
N ILE A 114 1.98 11.39 -9.16
CA ILE A 114 1.25 11.27 -10.42
C ILE A 114 0.45 9.97 -10.36
N SER A 115 -0.87 10.08 -10.48
CA SER A 115 -1.78 8.93 -10.57
C SER A 115 -2.34 8.82 -11.99
N LEU A 116 -2.55 7.58 -12.45
CA LEU A 116 -3.27 7.34 -13.70
C LEU A 116 -4.71 7.80 -13.55
N ASP A 117 -5.13 8.73 -14.40
CA ASP A 117 -6.53 9.14 -14.51
C ASP A 117 -7.29 8.12 -15.36
N LYS A 118 -8.26 7.46 -14.76
CA LYS A 118 -9.10 6.42 -15.38
C LYS A 118 -10.50 6.92 -15.71
N ALA A 119 -10.75 8.23 -15.66
CA ALA A 119 -12.05 8.79 -16.04
C ALA A 119 -12.39 8.40 -17.49
N LEU A 120 -13.56 7.78 -17.65
CA LEU A 120 -14.06 7.26 -18.91
C LEU A 120 -15.58 7.34 -18.93
N THR A 121 -16.14 7.68 -20.08
CA THR A 121 -17.59 7.77 -20.29
C THR A 121 -17.97 7.37 -21.71
N ASP A 122 -19.26 7.16 -21.92
CA ASP A 122 -19.85 6.74 -23.20
C ASP A 122 -20.61 7.87 -23.86
N ILE A 123 -20.43 8.03 -25.17
CA ILE A 123 -21.27 8.92 -25.98
C ILE A 123 -22.64 8.25 -26.20
N ILE A 124 -23.72 8.96 -25.86
CA ILE A 124 -25.08 8.37 -25.86
C ILE A 124 -25.80 8.44 -27.22
N GLU A 125 -25.30 9.25 -28.15
CA GLU A 125 -25.85 9.43 -29.50
C GLU A 125 -24.72 9.44 -30.54
N PRO A 126 -24.97 9.03 -31.81
CA PRO A 126 -23.95 9.11 -32.84
C PRO A 126 -23.56 10.58 -33.10
N VAL A 127 -22.28 10.81 -33.36
CA VAL A 127 -21.71 12.15 -33.53
C VAL A 127 -21.13 12.30 -34.92
N ALA A 128 -21.46 13.42 -35.58
CA ALA A 128 -20.95 13.73 -36.92
C ALA A 128 -19.60 14.48 -36.84
N VAL A 129 -18.86 14.45 -37.95
CA VAL A 129 -17.65 15.26 -38.13
C VAL A 129 -17.94 16.74 -37.86
N GLY A 130 -17.00 17.43 -37.22
CA GLY A 130 -17.09 18.84 -36.87
C GLY A 130 -17.97 19.16 -35.66
N THR A 131 -18.62 18.17 -35.05
CA THR A 131 -19.40 18.39 -33.82
C THR A 131 -18.48 18.85 -32.68
N THR A 132 -18.97 19.78 -31.86
CA THR A 132 -18.24 20.31 -30.69
C THR A 132 -18.90 19.96 -29.36
N THR A 133 -20.14 19.48 -29.36
CA THR A 133 -20.89 19.15 -28.14
C THR A 133 -21.21 17.67 -28.10
N LEU A 134 -20.68 16.96 -27.11
CA LEU A 134 -20.87 15.52 -26.93
C LEU A 134 -21.86 15.30 -25.79
N LYS A 135 -22.96 14.59 -26.05
CA LYS A 135 -23.81 14.08 -24.99
C LYS A 135 -23.23 12.77 -24.48
N VAL A 136 -23.02 12.68 -23.18
CA VAL A 136 -22.34 11.55 -22.54
C VAL A 136 -23.16 10.94 -21.40
N ALA A 137 -22.84 9.71 -21.01
CA ALA A 137 -23.53 9.02 -19.92
C ALA A 137 -23.23 9.63 -18.54
N SER A 138 -21.97 10.03 -18.32
CA SER A 138 -21.49 10.78 -17.15
C SER A 138 -20.41 11.79 -17.54
N VAL A 139 -20.28 12.86 -16.76
CA VAL A 139 -19.17 13.84 -16.85
C VAL A 139 -18.22 13.75 -15.66
N ASP A 140 -18.41 12.76 -14.79
CA ASP A 140 -17.61 12.60 -13.57
C ASP A 140 -16.13 12.35 -13.91
N GLY A 141 -15.24 13.04 -13.20
CA GLY A 141 -13.79 12.94 -13.42
C GLY A 141 -13.24 13.76 -14.59
N PHE A 142 -14.10 14.38 -15.40
CA PHE A 142 -13.66 15.29 -16.46
C PHE A 142 -13.56 16.74 -15.96
N THR A 143 -12.58 17.48 -16.48
CA THR A 143 -12.38 18.90 -16.17
C THR A 143 -12.13 19.71 -17.45
N PRO A 144 -12.59 20.98 -17.54
CA PRO A 144 -12.29 21.83 -18.68
C PRO A 144 -10.78 22.04 -18.87
N PHE A 145 -10.37 22.33 -20.10
CA PHE A 145 -8.97 22.52 -20.51
C PHE A 145 -8.08 21.29 -20.31
N THR A 146 -8.67 20.11 -20.43
CA THR A 146 -7.92 18.85 -20.41
C THR A 146 -8.14 18.08 -21.69
N GLN A 147 -7.13 17.27 -22.07
CA GLN A 147 -7.18 16.45 -23.27
C GLN A 147 -7.86 15.11 -22.94
N VAL A 148 -8.73 14.66 -23.85
CA VAL A 148 -9.38 13.36 -23.83
C VAL A 148 -9.15 12.67 -25.17
N THR A 149 -9.05 11.35 -25.12
CA THR A 149 -9.07 10.51 -26.31
C THR A 149 -10.50 10.05 -26.55
N ILE A 150 -10.98 10.23 -27.78
CA ILE A 150 -12.26 9.71 -28.25
C ILE A 150 -11.97 8.57 -29.20
N PHE A 151 -12.61 7.43 -28.98
CA PHE A 151 -12.37 6.25 -29.81
C PHE A 151 -13.61 5.37 -29.98
N ASP A 152 -13.70 4.75 -31.15
CA ASP A 152 -14.58 3.63 -31.46
C ASP A 152 -13.78 2.50 -32.14
N ASP A 153 -14.46 1.61 -32.85
CA ASP A 153 -13.83 0.48 -33.55
C ASP A 153 -12.98 0.89 -34.76
N THR A 154 -13.16 2.11 -35.28
CA THR A 154 -12.59 2.54 -36.56
C THR A 154 -11.69 3.75 -36.41
N ASN A 155 -12.08 4.70 -35.55
CA ASN A 155 -11.46 6.01 -35.43
C ASN A 155 -10.97 6.25 -34.00
N THR A 156 -9.87 6.98 -33.89
CA THR A 156 -9.37 7.50 -32.61
C THR A 156 -8.80 8.90 -32.84
N GLU A 157 -9.12 9.83 -31.94
CA GLU A 157 -8.55 11.17 -31.96
C GLU A 157 -8.43 11.74 -30.55
N ASP A 158 -7.47 12.63 -30.34
CA ASP A 158 -7.31 13.36 -29.09
C ASP A 158 -7.86 14.78 -29.24
N VAL A 159 -8.77 15.17 -28.35
CA VAL A 159 -9.39 16.49 -28.35
C VAL A 159 -9.29 17.18 -27.00
N LEU A 160 -9.24 18.51 -27.03
CA LEU A 160 -9.28 19.34 -25.83
C LEU A 160 -10.75 19.61 -25.41
N ILE A 161 -11.06 19.36 -24.14
CA ILE A 161 -12.30 19.82 -23.52
C ILE A 161 -12.25 21.33 -23.31
N THR A 162 -13.23 22.05 -23.80
CA THR A 162 -13.37 23.51 -23.61
C THR A 162 -14.34 23.86 -22.49
N ALA A 163 -15.39 23.07 -22.30
CA ALA A 163 -16.38 23.26 -21.23
C ALA A 163 -17.07 21.94 -20.87
N ILE A 164 -17.65 21.89 -19.68
CA ILE A 164 -18.45 20.75 -19.19
C ILE A 164 -19.73 21.31 -18.58
N ASP A 165 -20.86 20.75 -18.94
CA ASP A 165 -22.14 21.01 -18.30
C ASP A 165 -22.65 19.73 -17.63
N ALA A 166 -22.55 19.70 -16.30
CA ALA A 166 -22.99 18.57 -15.50
C ALA A 166 -24.52 18.41 -15.45
N SER A 167 -25.27 19.49 -15.68
CA SER A 167 -26.75 19.45 -15.63
C SER A 167 -27.33 18.76 -16.87
N THR A 168 -26.74 19.01 -18.04
CA THR A 168 -27.15 18.40 -19.31
C THR A 168 -26.31 17.19 -19.70
N LYS A 169 -25.30 16.83 -18.90
CA LYS A 169 -24.32 15.77 -19.18
C LYS A 169 -23.68 15.93 -20.56
N THR A 170 -23.16 17.13 -20.81
CA THR A 170 -22.49 17.46 -22.06
C THR A 170 -21.04 17.86 -21.84
N ILE A 171 -20.18 17.38 -22.72
CA ILE A 171 -18.77 17.77 -22.79
C ILE A 171 -18.59 18.53 -24.10
N THR A 172 -18.14 19.77 -24.00
CA THR A 172 -17.80 20.59 -25.18
C THR A 172 -16.32 20.42 -25.48
N VAL A 173 -16.00 20.10 -26.73
CA VAL A 173 -14.64 19.83 -27.23
C VAL A 173 -14.33 20.69 -28.45
N GLN A 174 -13.08 20.66 -28.88
CA GLN A 174 -12.70 21.13 -30.22
C GLN A 174 -13.44 20.33 -31.30
N ALA A 175 -13.65 20.94 -32.47
CA ALA A 175 -14.37 20.30 -33.56
C ALA A 175 -13.72 18.98 -33.97
N LEU A 176 -14.50 17.90 -33.95
CA LEU A 176 -14.02 16.55 -34.25
C LEU A 176 -13.59 16.40 -35.72
N ALA A 177 -12.50 15.69 -35.96
CA ALA A 177 -12.07 15.32 -37.30
C ALA A 177 -12.86 14.12 -37.85
N PHE A 178 -13.39 13.26 -36.97
CA PHE A 178 -14.12 12.06 -37.35
C PHE A 178 -15.57 12.05 -36.86
N SER A 179 -16.35 11.13 -37.42
CA SER A 179 -17.65 10.77 -36.88
C SER A 179 -17.53 9.55 -35.97
N TYR A 180 -18.32 9.50 -34.90
CA TYR A 180 -18.31 8.42 -33.93
C TYR A 180 -19.67 7.78 -33.79
N LYS A 181 -19.68 6.45 -33.63
CA LYS A 181 -20.90 5.69 -33.36
C LYS A 181 -21.42 5.95 -31.95
N LYS A 182 -22.71 5.69 -31.73
CA LYS A 182 -23.27 5.62 -30.37
C LYS A 182 -22.48 4.59 -29.55
N GLY A 183 -22.11 4.94 -28.33
CA GLY A 183 -21.32 4.12 -27.44
C GLY A 183 -19.81 4.26 -27.63
N ALA A 184 -19.34 5.15 -28.51
CA ALA A 184 -17.93 5.53 -28.55
C ALA A 184 -17.48 6.03 -27.17
N LYS A 185 -16.22 5.78 -26.83
CA LYS A 185 -15.66 6.12 -25.52
C LYS A 185 -15.00 7.49 -25.56
N VAL A 186 -15.18 8.26 -24.49
CA VAL A 186 -14.38 9.45 -24.17
C VAL A 186 -13.59 9.11 -22.92
N ALA A 187 -12.26 9.14 -22.99
CA ALA A 187 -11.40 8.68 -21.90
C ALA A 187 -10.22 9.62 -21.64
N ARG A 188 -9.82 9.74 -20.38
CA ARG A 188 -8.54 10.38 -19.98
C ARG A 188 -7.34 9.45 -20.17
N SER A 189 -7.58 8.15 -20.09
CA SER A 189 -6.64 7.12 -20.46
C SER A 189 -7.41 5.95 -21.04
N ASN A 190 -6.95 5.45 -22.19
CA ASN A 190 -7.45 4.22 -22.78
C ASN A 190 -6.61 3.01 -22.38
N VAL A 191 -5.80 3.09 -21.31
CA VAL A 191 -4.98 1.96 -20.88
C VAL A 191 -5.82 0.92 -20.14
N ALA A 192 -5.74 -0.34 -20.58
CA ALA A 192 -6.20 -1.50 -19.83
C ALA A 192 -5.02 -2.12 -19.06
N ILE A 193 -5.18 -2.30 -17.74
CA ILE A 193 -4.15 -2.93 -16.90
C ILE A 193 -4.51 -4.39 -16.69
N ASP A 194 -3.71 -5.30 -17.24
CA ASP A 194 -3.82 -6.72 -16.98
C ASP A 194 -3.00 -7.08 -15.74
N THR A 195 -3.70 -7.29 -14.63
CA THR A 195 -3.07 -7.66 -13.35
C THR A 195 -2.64 -9.12 -13.29
N VAL A 196 -3.11 -9.98 -14.20
CA VAL A 196 -2.75 -11.41 -14.26
C VAL A 196 -1.43 -11.58 -15.01
N ASN A 197 -1.31 -10.98 -16.18
CA ASN A 197 -0.10 -11.05 -17.00
C ASN A 197 0.92 -9.93 -16.67
N ALA A 198 0.56 -8.98 -15.81
CA ALA A 198 1.37 -7.82 -15.44
C ALA A 198 1.73 -6.94 -16.65
N GLU A 199 0.77 -6.76 -17.56
CA GLU A 199 0.93 -6.00 -18.80
C GLU A 199 -0.01 -4.78 -18.85
N MET A 200 0.39 -3.78 -19.63
CA MET A 200 -0.45 -2.64 -19.97
C MET A 200 -0.80 -2.73 -21.45
N GLY A 201 -2.09 -2.81 -21.74
CA GLY A 201 -2.65 -2.87 -23.09
C GLY A 201 -3.46 -1.64 -23.45
N VAL A 202 -3.93 -1.61 -24.69
CA VAL A 202 -4.95 -0.66 -25.14
C VAL A 202 -6.32 -1.22 -24.75
N GLY A 203 -7.17 -0.37 -24.19
CA GLY A 203 -8.51 -0.72 -23.78
C GLY A 203 -9.45 -0.82 -24.96
N ASP A 204 -10.23 -1.90 -24.98
CA ASP A 204 -11.16 -2.21 -26.06
C ASP A 204 -12.47 -1.44 -25.95
N TRP A 205 -13.07 -1.18 -27.11
CA TRP A 205 -14.48 -0.80 -27.20
C TRP A 205 -15.36 -2.04 -26.98
N GLN A 206 -16.19 -2.05 -25.93
CA GLN A 206 -17.06 -3.18 -25.59
C GLN A 206 -18.50 -2.93 -26.05
N THR A 207 -19.11 -3.95 -26.66
CA THR A 207 -20.55 -4.00 -26.95
C THR A 207 -21.24 -4.95 -25.97
N TYR A 208 -22.29 -4.49 -25.29
CA TYR A 208 -23.13 -5.34 -24.45
C TYR A 208 -24.42 -5.73 -25.19
N ASN A 209 -24.77 -7.02 -25.14
CA ASN A 209 -26.10 -7.50 -25.49
C ASN A 209 -26.94 -7.58 -24.21
N VAL A 210 -28.09 -6.91 -24.20
CA VAL A 210 -29.07 -6.99 -23.10
C VAL A 210 -30.23 -7.86 -23.56
N GLU A 211 -30.42 -9.00 -22.90
CA GLU A 211 -31.59 -9.86 -23.09
C GLU A 211 -32.56 -9.62 -21.93
N LEU A 212 -33.78 -9.19 -22.25
CA LEU A 212 -34.86 -9.05 -21.27
C LEU A 212 -35.55 -10.40 -21.10
N VAL A 213 -35.29 -11.07 -19.98
CA VAL A 213 -36.06 -12.24 -19.57
C VAL A 213 -37.26 -11.74 -18.77
N GLU A 214 -38.44 -11.75 -19.38
CA GLU A 214 -39.70 -11.46 -18.70
C GLU A 214 -40.08 -12.70 -17.87
N VAL A 215 -40.26 -12.53 -16.56
CA VAL A 215 -40.81 -13.57 -15.69
C VAL A 215 -42.33 -13.44 -15.75
N VAL A 216 -42.99 -14.42 -16.38
CA VAL A 216 -44.46 -14.57 -16.44
C VAL A 216 -45.01 -15.06 -15.10
#